data_AF-A0A1I6L255-F1
#
_entry.id   AF-A0A1I6L255-F1
#
_cell.length_a   1.000
_cell.length_b   1.000
_cell.length_c   1.000
_cell.angle_alpha   90.00
_cell.angle_beta   90.00
_cell.angle_gamma   90.00
#
_symmetry.space_group_name_H-M   'P 1'
#
loop_
_entity.id
_entity.type
_entity.pdbx_description
1 polymer ?
#
loop_
_entity_poly.entity_id
_entity_poly.type
_entity_poly.pdbx_seq_one_letter_code
_entity_poly.pdbx_strand_id
1 'polypeptide(L)'
;MVSEACPTNPREASGLDPEAVHVVYTAQGTRGTVDSIDFDLGEALADMDDDNRTIVVRLLEIYEALVSQNEAEEGEPVTAYKSIDIEALPNVLDRTAWEGSATQIAGRLASNLILTHPLPNANHRTAVALVQFYLRRFDASFMLPETVTGTEEWHAWVDEYITDSKRLLTVRRNNVLFKHLRRFGTTTVERKHGVEIDLPDYELDMYPSEAKQIYATEHEHLWITFVEDAVERAEKPELRDAPGLSKAAFADAIRDLR
;
A
#
# COMPACT_ATOMS: atom_id res chain seq x y z
N MET A 1 -53.22 -12.28 36.36
CA MET A 1 -52.00 -12.87 36.95
C MET A 1 -51.60 -14.00 36.02
N VAL A 2 -50.48 -13.99 35.29
CA VAL A 2 -49.23 -13.22 35.38
C VAL A 2 -48.90 -12.73 33.97
N SER A 3 -48.40 -11.49 33.90
CA SER A 3 -47.88 -10.80 32.72
C SER A 3 -46.55 -11.41 32.32
N GLU A 4 -46.42 -11.91 31.08
CA GLU A 4 -45.11 -12.13 30.47
C GLU A 4 -44.57 -10.78 29.98
N ALA A 5 -43.40 -10.43 30.49
CA ALA A 5 -42.75 -9.15 30.24
C ALA A 5 -42.09 -9.14 28.86
N CYS A 6 -42.29 -8.04 28.13
CA CYS A 6 -41.51 -7.69 26.95
C CYS A 6 -40.00 -7.65 27.28
N PRO A 7 -39.14 -8.12 26.36
CA PRO A 7 -37.70 -7.90 26.49
C PRO A 7 -37.40 -6.41 26.34
N THR A 8 -36.76 -5.84 27.36
CA THR A 8 -36.50 -4.40 27.52
C THR A 8 -35.17 -3.93 26.95
N ASN A 9 -34.55 -4.64 26.00
CA ASN A 9 -33.29 -4.18 25.43
C ASN A 9 -33.09 -4.58 23.96
N PRO A 10 -33.00 -3.62 23.01
CA PRO A 10 -32.73 -3.90 21.60
C PRO A 10 -31.35 -4.53 21.34
N ARG A 11 -30.45 -4.55 22.34
CA ARG A 11 -29.07 -5.06 22.22
C ARG A 11 -28.94 -6.58 22.25
N GLU A 12 -29.90 -7.32 22.79
CA GLU A 12 -29.81 -8.79 22.86
C GLU A 12 -30.23 -9.47 21.55
N ALA A 13 -30.89 -8.74 20.64
CA ALA A 13 -31.41 -9.30 19.39
C ALA A 13 -30.40 -9.29 18.22
N SER A 14 -29.22 -8.67 18.35
CA SER A 14 -28.27 -8.49 17.25
C SER A 14 -27.12 -9.50 17.20
N GLY A 15 -26.94 -10.36 18.21
CA GLY A 15 -25.84 -11.34 18.25
C GLY A 15 -24.44 -10.72 18.21
N LEU A 16 -24.31 -9.44 18.55
CA LEU A 16 -23.05 -8.69 18.55
C LEU A 16 -22.44 -8.75 19.95
N ASP A 17 -21.12 -9.01 20.01
CA ASP A 17 -20.33 -8.99 21.23
C ASP A 17 -20.36 -7.57 21.85
N PRO A 18 -20.78 -7.42 23.13
CA PRO A 18 -20.79 -6.12 23.81
C PRO A 18 -19.42 -5.44 23.95
N GLU A 19 -18.31 -6.15 23.71
CA GLU A 19 -16.95 -5.58 23.74
C GLU A 19 -16.46 -5.06 22.36
N ALA A 20 -17.16 -5.34 21.27
CA ALA A 20 -16.76 -4.94 19.92
C ALA A 20 -17.28 -3.53 19.54
N VAL A 21 -16.37 -2.58 19.32
CA VAL A 21 -16.69 -1.26 18.76
C VAL A 21 -16.63 -1.31 17.23
N HIS A 22 -17.78 -1.37 16.57
CA HIS A 22 -17.87 -1.33 15.11
C HIS A 22 -17.91 0.11 14.59
N VAL A 23 -16.90 0.51 13.80
CA VAL A 23 -16.88 1.79 13.09
C VAL A 23 -17.40 1.59 11.67
N VAL A 24 -18.55 2.19 11.35
CA VAL A 24 -19.16 2.15 10.01
C VAL A 24 -18.51 3.20 9.11
N TYR A 25 -17.84 2.76 8.05
CA TYR A 25 -17.40 3.63 6.95
C TYR A 25 -18.43 3.60 5.82
N THR A 26 -18.87 4.76 5.35
CA THR A 26 -19.59 4.88 4.08
C THR A 26 -18.57 5.00 2.94
N ALA A 27 -18.49 3.99 2.09
CA ALA A 27 -17.69 4.07 0.87
C ALA A 27 -18.42 4.93 -0.17
N GLN A 28 -17.87 6.10 -0.50
CA GLN A 28 -18.26 6.86 -1.69
C GLN A 28 -17.30 6.49 -2.83
N GLY A 29 -17.77 5.74 -3.81
CA GLY A 29 -17.00 5.37 -5.00
C GLY A 29 -17.84 4.57 -6.00
N THR A 30 -17.69 4.88 -7.29
CA THR A 30 -18.29 4.13 -8.39
C THR A 30 -17.54 2.79 -8.53
N ARG A 31 -18.26 1.67 -8.48
CA ARG A 31 -17.70 0.34 -8.73
C ARG A 31 -17.70 0.06 -10.24
N GLY A 32 -16.59 -0.44 -10.78
CA GLY A 32 -16.45 -0.88 -12.17
C GLY A 32 -15.42 -2.00 -12.31
N THR A 33 -15.39 -2.67 -13.46
CA THR A 33 -14.33 -3.62 -13.83
C THR A 33 -13.14 -2.87 -14.43
N VAL A 34 -11.91 -3.36 -14.26
CA VAL A 34 -10.71 -2.70 -14.82
C VAL A 34 -10.80 -2.55 -16.35
N ASP A 35 -11.38 -3.55 -17.04
CA ASP A 35 -11.68 -3.52 -18.49
C ASP A 35 -12.59 -2.37 -18.96
N SER A 36 -13.28 -1.70 -18.03
CA SER A 36 -14.21 -0.59 -18.36
C SER A 36 -13.61 0.79 -18.12
N ILE A 37 -12.35 0.87 -17.67
CA ILE A 37 -11.66 2.15 -17.47
C ILE A 37 -11.14 2.61 -18.84
N ASP A 38 -11.93 3.45 -19.53
CA ASP A 38 -11.48 4.15 -20.73
C ASP A 38 -10.45 5.21 -20.32
N PHE A 39 -9.18 4.89 -20.57
CA PHE A 39 -8.03 5.64 -20.13
C PHE A 39 -7.76 6.80 -21.10
N ASP A 40 -8.31 7.98 -20.84
CA ASP A 40 -7.79 9.21 -21.45
C ASP A 40 -6.48 9.64 -20.73
N LEU A 41 -5.50 8.72 -20.71
CA LEU A 41 -4.18 8.91 -20.12
C LEU A 41 -3.30 9.82 -20.99
N GLY A 42 -3.66 10.01 -22.26
CA GLY A 42 -2.81 10.65 -23.26
C GLY A 42 -2.47 12.11 -22.93
N GLU A 43 -3.46 12.91 -22.55
CA GLU A 43 -3.26 14.32 -22.20
C GLU A 43 -2.51 14.47 -20.87
N ALA A 44 -2.94 13.74 -19.84
CA ALA A 44 -2.31 13.80 -18.52
C ALA A 44 -0.86 13.29 -18.51
N LEU A 45 -0.53 12.29 -19.35
CA LEU A 45 0.86 11.86 -19.53
C LEU A 45 1.68 12.88 -20.32
N ALA A 46 1.09 13.58 -21.28
CA ALA A 46 1.79 14.59 -22.09
C ALA A 46 2.28 15.79 -21.26
N ASP A 47 1.55 16.13 -20.19
CA ASP A 47 1.90 17.21 -19.26
C ASP A 47 3.04 16.86 -18.30
N MET A 48 3.41 15.58 -18.19
CA MET A 48 4.52 15.13 -17.34
C MET A 48 5.87 15.40 -18.01
N ASP A 49 6.88 15.75 -17.20
CA ASP A 49 8.27 15.76 -17.66
C ASP A 49 8.69 14.37 -18.15
N ASP A 50 9.67 14.33 -19.05
CA ASP A 50 10.04 13.11 -19.78
C ASP A 50 10.46 11.95 -18.87
N ASP A 51 11.11 12.24 -17.73
CA ASP A 51 11.53 11.22 -16.76
C ASP A 51 10.32 10.69 -15.99
N ASN A 52 9.47 11.56 -15.45
CA ASN A 52 8.22 11.17 -14.82
C ASN A 52 7.34 10.35 -15.77
N ARG A 53 7.12 10.82 -16.99
CA ARG A 53 6.32 10.13 -18.00
C ARG A 53 6.85 8.71 -18.26
N THR A 54 8.17 8.58 -18.42
CA THR A 54 8.81 7.28 -18.67
C THR A 54 8.58 6.29 -17.53
N ILE A 55 8.80 6.74 -16.29
CA ILE A 55 8.66 5.87 -15.11
C ILE A 55 7.17 5.56 -14.84
N VAL A 56 6.27 6.54 -14.99
CA VAL A 56 4.83 6.37 -14.78
C VAL A 56 4.22 5.41 -15.79
N VAL A 57 4.56 5.53 -17.08
CA VAL A 57 4.11 4.57 -18.10
C VAL A 57 4.55 3.16 -17.71
N ARG A 58 5.81 2.99 -17.28
CA ARG A 58 6.30 1.68 -16.85
C ARG A 58 5.59 1.15 -15.59
N LEU A 59 5.25 2.02 -14.65
CA LEU A 59 4.46 1.65 -13.47
C LEU A 59 3.06 1.17 -13.85
N LEU A 60 2.40 1.84 -14.80
CA LEU A 60 1.10 1.44 -15.31
C LEU A 60 1.17 0.09 -16.03
N GLU A 61 2.19 -0.15 -16.84
CA GLU A 61 2.44 -1.47 -17.46
C GLU A 61 2.62 -2.58 -16.41
N ILE A 62 3.35 -2.31 -15.31
CA ILE A 62 3.51 -3.25 -14.19
C ILE A 62 2.16 -3.53 -13.53
N TYR A 63 1.35 -2.49 -13.29
CA TYR A 63 0.02 -2.63 -12.70
C TYR A 63 -0.92 -3.45 -13.60
N GLU A 64 -0.97 -3.14 -14.89
CA GLU A 64 -1.79 -3.87 -15.87
C GLU A 64 -1.40 -5.34 -15.93
N ALA A 65 -0.10 -5.65 -16.01
CA ALA A 65 0.39 -7.03 -16.00
C ALA A 65 -0.05 -7.80 -14.73
N LEU A 66 0.03 -7.16 -13.56
CA LEU A 66 -0.43 -7.74 -12.29
C LEU A 66 -1.94 -7.99 -12.26
N VAL A 67 -2.74 -7.06 -12.79
CA VAL A 67 -4.20 -7.22 -12.85
C VAL A 67 -4.56 -8.35 -13.81
N SER A 68 -4.06 -8.31 -15.05
CA SER A 68 -4.35 -9.34 -16.05
C SER A 68 -3.94 -10.74 -15.60
N GLN A 69 -2.82 -10.86 -14.87
CA GLN A 69 -2.40 -12.13 -14.31
C GLN A 69 -3.35 -12.63 -13.21
N ASN A 70 -3.81 -11.76 -12.29
CA ASN A 70 -4.80 -12.15 -11.29
C ASN A 70 -6.12 -12.61 -11.94
N GLU A 71 -6.58 -11.92 -12.99
CA GLU A 71 -7.82 -12.30 -13.70
C GLU A 71 -7.70 -13.65 -14.41
N ALA A 72 -6.54 -13.92 -15.03
CA ALA A 72 -6.28 -15.19 -15.70
C ALA A 72 -6.25 -16.39 -14.72
N GLU A 73 -5.80 -16.18 -13.48
CA GLU A 73 -5.63 -17.22 -12.48
C GLU A 73 -6.86 -17.40 -11.56
N GLU A 74 -7.52 -16.31 -11.15
CA GLU A 74 -8.70 -16.34 -10.28
C GLU A 74 -10.03 -16.47 -11.07
N GLY A 75 -10.01 -16.24 -12.39
CA GLY A 75 -11.18 -16.36 -13.26
C GLY A 75 -12.24 -15.26 -13.09
N GLU A 76 -11.99 -14.28 -12.23
CA GLU A 76 -12.85 -13.11 -12.00
C GLU A 76 -12.09 -11.80 -12.28
N PRO A 77 -12.71 -10.82 -12.96
CA PRO A 77 -12.12 -9.51 -13.17
C PRO A 77 -11.80 -8.81 -11.84
N VAL A 78 -10.61 -8.20 -11.74
CA VAL A 78 -10.25 -7.46 -10.53
C VAL A 78 -11.17 -6.23 -10.44
N THR A 79 -11.90 -6.10 -9.33
CA THR A 79 -12.82 -4.97 -9.16
C THR A 79 -12.05 -3.66 -8.94
N ALA A 80 -12.31 -2.66 -9.78
CA ALA A 80 -11.81 -1.31 -9.57
C ALA A 80 -12.75 -0.56 -8.62
N TYR A 81 -12.20 -0.10 -7.49
CA TYR A 81 -12.96 0.64 -6.47
C TYR A 81 -13.00 2.16 -6.72
N LYS A 82 -12.15 2.65 -7.64
CA LYS A 82 -12.06 4.04 -8.12
C LYS A 82 -11.42 4.06 -9.51
N SER A 83 -11.27 5.24 -10.13
CA SER A 83 -10.38 5.43 -11.28
C SER A 83 -8.91 5.56 -10.82
N ILE A 84 -7.96 5.36 -11.75
CA ILE A 84 -6.57 5.73 -11.51
C ILE A 84 -6.50 7.24 -11.27
N ASP A 85 -5.83 7.64 -10.20
CA ASP A 85 -5.52 9.03 -9.90
C ASP A 85 -4.21 9.40 -10.61
N ILE A 86 -4.36 9.80 -11.89
CA ILE A 86 -3.22 10.06 -12.78
C ILE A 86 -2.39 11.24 -12.27
N GLU A 87 -3.04 12.25 -11.71
CA GLU A 87 -2.38 13.42 -11.12
C GLU A 87 -1.56 13.05 -9.87
N ALA A 88 -1.93 11.99 -9.15
CA ALA A 88 -1.15 11.47 -8.03
C ALA A 88 0.07 10.62 -8.43
N LEU A 89 0.18 10.15 -9.68
CA LEU A 89 1.30 9.30 -10.11
C LEU A 89 2.65 10.03 -10.13
N PRO A 90 2.79 11.24 -10.72
CA PRO A 90 4.04 12.01 -10.63
C PRO A 90 4.45 12.31 -9.19
N ASN A 91 3.47 12.55 -8.31
CA ASN A 91 3.71 12.80 -6.89
C ASN A 91 4.41 11.64 -6.18
N VAL A 92 4.30 10.39 -6.67
CA VAL A 92 5.08 9.26 -6.16
C VAL A 92 6.57 9.51 -6.34
N LEU A 93 6.94 9.98 -7.53
CA LEU A 93 8.33 10.15 -7.96
C LEU A 93 8.92 11.46 -7.40
N ASP A 94 8.12 12.52 -7.35
CA ASP A 94 8.57 13.82 -6.87
C ASP A 94 8.74 13.88 -5.35
N ARG A 95 8.03 13.02 -4.61
CA ARG A 95 8.21 12.85 -3.15
C ARG A 95 9.32 11.87 -2.78
N THR A 96 9.88 11.17 -3.76
CA THR A 96 10.95 10.23 -3.50
C THR A 96 12.26 10.99 -3.36
N ALA A 97 12.92 10.85 -2.21
CA ALA A 97 14.31 11.26 -2.07
C ALA A 97 15.19 10.24 -2.80
N TRP A 98 15.86 10.69 -3.87
CA TRP A 98 16.65 9.86 -4.79
C TRP A 98 18.12 9.75 -4.37
N GLU A 99 18.45 10.13 -3.15
CA GLU A 99 19.78 9.99 -2.54
C GLU A 99 19.85 8.77 -1.61
N GLY A 100 20.98 8.09 -1.57
CA GLY A 100 21.22 6.96 -0.66
C GLY A 100 21.47 5.66 -1.42
N SER A 101 21.23 4.53 -0.75
CA SER A 101 21.42 3.20 -1.35
C SER A 101 20.23 2.78 -2.23
N ALA A 102 20.44 1.75 -3.05
CA ALA A 102 19.43 1.18 -3.92
C ALA A 102 18.20 0.70 -3.12
N THR A 103 18.41 0.06 -1.96
CA THR A 103 17.32 -0.40 -1.09
C THR A 103 16.53 0.76 -0.48
N GLN A 104 17.21 1.84 -0.09
CA GLN A 104 16.56 3.05 0.44
C GLN A 104 15.65 3.70 -0.60
N ILE A 105 16.13 3.88 -1.84
CA ILE A 105 15.31 4.47 -2.91
C ILE A 105 14.14 3.55 -3.28
N ALA A 106 14.36 2.24 -3.41
CA ALA A 106 13.30 1.27 -3.68
C ALA A 106 12.22 1.27 -2.58
N GLY A 107 12.62 1.30 -1.31
CA GLY A 107 11.70 1.39 -0.17
C GLY A 107 10.88 2.68 -0.18
N ARG A 108 11.50 3.82 -0.52
CA ARG A 108 10.79 5.11 -0.68
C ARG A 108 9.80 5.10 -1.83
N LEU A 109 10.16 4.54 -2.98
CA LEU A 109 9.25 4.37 -4.12
C LEU A 109 8.01 3.56 -3.72
N ALA A 110 8.21 2.42 -3.03
CA ALA A 110 7.12 1.61 -2.52
C ALA A 110 6.24 2.37 -1.52
N SER A 111 6.87 3.01 -0.52
CA SER A 111 6.18 3.80 0.50
C SER A 111 5.32 4.91 -0.12
N ASN A 112 5.91 5.69 -1.04
CA ASN A 112 5.23 6.80 -1.69
C ASN A 112 4.08 6.35 -2.58
N LEU A 113 4.23 5.24 -3.32
CA LEU A 113 3.15 4.66 -4.13
C LEU A 113 1.96 4.26 -3.25
N ILE A 114 2.23 3.61 -2.11
CA ILE A 114 1.17 3.17 -1.19
C ILE A 114 0.52 4.35 -0.46
N LEU A 115 1.29 5.34 -0.03
CA LEU A 115 0.79 6.52 0.70
C LEU A 115 -0.07 7.42 -0.18
N THR A 116 0.31 7.61 -1.44
CA THR A 116 -0.48 8.37 -2.43
C THR A 116 -1.68 7.57 -2.93
N HIS A 117 -1.58 6.24 -2.95
CA HIS A 117 -2.63 5.30 -3.33
C HIS A 117 -3.27 5.67 -4.69
N PRO A 118 -2.49 5.87 -5.78
CA PRO A 118 -3.02 6.36 -7.03
C PRO A 118 -3.83 5.30 -7.77
N LEU A 119 -3.53 4.00 -7.56
CA LEU A 119 -4.17 2.90 -8.24
C LEU A 119 -5.51 2.53 -7.58
N PRO A 120 -6.47 1.95 -8.32
CA PRO A 120 -7.80 1.66 -7.80
C PRO A 120 -7.84 0.46 -6.87
N ASN A 121 -6.88 -0.44 -7.03
CA ASN A 121 -6.62 -1.60 -6.19
C ASN A 121 -5.11 -1.93 -6.31
N ALA A 122 -4.68 -3.04 -5.70
CA ALA A 122 -3.34 -3.60 -5.85
C ALA A 122 -2.12 -2.69 -5.54
N ASN A 123 -2.29 -1.48 -4.95
CA ASN A 123 -1.18 -0.56 -4.64
C ASN A 123 0.01 -1.23 -3.93
N HIS A 124 -0.24 -2.09 -2.93
CA HIS A 124 0.80 -2.86 -2.24
C HIS A 124 1.52 -3.84 -3.18
N ARG A 125 0.79 -4.62 -3.97
CA ARG A 125 1.38 -5.58 -4.92
C ARG A 125 2.19 -4.86 -6.01
N THR A 126 1.66 -3.76 -6.54
CA THR A 126 2.37 -2.93 -7.52
C THR A 126 3.62 -2.28 -6.93
N ALA A 127 3.59 -1.85 -5.67
CA ALA A 127 4.77 -1.33 -4.97
C ALA A 127 5.87 -2.38 -4.85
N VAL A 128 5.52 -3.63 -4.50
CA VAL A 128 6.49 -4.73 -4.43
C VAL A 128 7.07 -5.05 -5.82
N ALA A 129 6.23 -5.08 -6.85
CA ALA A 129 6.71 -5.28 -8.23
C ALA A 129 7.60 -4.13 -8.72
N LEU A 130 7.32 -2.88 -8.31
CA LEU A 130 8.16 -1.72 -8.60
C LEU A 130 9.53 -1.82 -7.91
N VAL A 131 9.59 -2.30 -6.67
CA VAL A 131 10.85 -2.60 -5.96
C VAL A 131 11.68 -3.59 -6.76
N GLN A 132 11.10 -4.73 -7.15
CA GLN A 132 11.81 -5.73 -7.93
C GLN A 132 12.28 -5.15 -9.26
N PHE A 133 11.43 -4.39 -9.96
CA PHE A 133 11.79 -3.77 -11.22
C PHE A 133 12.98 -2.79 -11.09
N TYR A 134 12.98 -1.96 -10.04
CA TYR A 134 14.08 -1.04 -9.73
C TYR A 134 15.38 -1.78 -9.39
N LEU A 135 15.34 -2.77 -8.49
CA LEU A 135 16.53 -3.52 -8.09
C LEU A 135 17.10 -4.37 -9.24
N ARG A 136 16.26 -4.81 -10.18
CA ARG A 136 16.70 -5.48 -11.41
C ARG A 136 17.51 -4.60 -12.37
N ARG A 137 17.61 -3.30 -12.10
CA ARG A 137 18.55 -2.41 -12.81
C ARG A 137 19.99 -2.58 -12.32
N PHE A 138 20.18 -3.11 -11.12
CA PHE A 138 21.48 -3.41 -10.54
C PHE A 138 21.86 -4.87 -10.76
N ASP A 139 20.92 -5.79 -10.52
CA ASP A 139 21.10 -7.22 -10.76
C ASP A 139 19.87 -7.80 -11.46
N ALA A 140 20.01 -8.12 -12.74
CA ALA A 140 18.91 -8.65 -13.56
C ALA A 140 18.31 -9.98 -13.03
N SER A 141 19.06 -10.70 -12.20
CA SER A 141 18.65 -11.96 -11.55
C SER A 141 17.87 -11.77 -10.24
N PHE A 142 17.81 -10.54 -9.70
CA PHE A 142 17.01 -10.25 -8.51
C PHE A 142 15.53 -10.53 -8.76
N MET A 143 14.94 -11.36 -7.90
CA MET A 143 13.54 -11.77 -7.96
C MET A 143 12.96 -11.76 -6.55
N LEU A 144 11.75 -11.21 -6.40
CA LEU A 144 10.93 -11.47 -5.24
C LEU A 144 10.04 -12.70 -5.51
N PRO A 145 9.50 -13.34 -4.47
CA PRO A 145 8.53 -14.41 -4.65
C PRO A 145 7.36 -13.94 -5.52
N GLU A 146 6.72 -14.85 -6.26
CA GLU A 146 5.60 -14.48 -7.12
C GLU A 146 4.35 -14.13 -6.31
N THR A 147 3.68 -13.03 -6.68
CA THR A 147 2.50 -12.49 -5.98
C THR A 147 1.26 -13.36 -6.06
N VAL A 148 1.17 -14.24 -7.06
CA VAL A 148 -0.12 -14.69 -7.60
C VAL A 148 -0.61 -15.99 -6.98
N THR A 149 0.29 -16.82 -6.48
CA THR A 149 -0.09 -18.09 -5.84
C THR A 149 -0.26 -18.01 -4.34
N GLY A 150 0.04 -16.88 -3.69
CA GLY A 150 0.07 -16.82 -2.23
C GLY A 150 0.90 -17.99 -1.68
N THR A 151 2.08 -18.21 -2.27
CA THR A 151 2.95 -19.27 -1.76
C THR A 151 3.27 -19.00 -0.30
N GLU A 152 3.54 -20.05 0.48
CA GLU A 152 4.05 -19.89 1.84
C GLU A 152 5.26 -18.94 1.88
N GLU A 153 6.05 -18.89 0.80
CA GLU A 153 7.19 -17.99 0.66
C GLU A 153 6.79 -16.52 0.48
N TRP A 154 5.84 -16.19 -0.42
CA TRP A 154 5.33 -14.82 -0.54
C TRP A 154 4.75 -14.33 0.79
N HIS A 155 3.92 -15.16 1.41
CA HIS A 155 3.34 -14.85 2.71
C HIS A 155 4.43 -14.62 3.77
N ALA A 156 5.45 -15.47 3.81
CA ALA A 156 6.57 -15.32 4.74
C ALA A 156 7.40 -14.04 4.52
N TRP A 157 7.49 -13.54 3.28
CA TRP A 157 8.31 -12.36 2.98
C TRP A 157 7.56 -11.04 3.11
N VAL A 158 6.27 -11.02 2.74
CA VAL A 158 5.58 -9.77 2.39
C VAL A 158 4.39 -9.47 3.30
N ASP A 159 3.70 -10.48 3.85
CA ASP A 159 2.42 -10.26 4.54
C ASP A 159 2.54 -9.46 5.83
N GLU A 160 3.61 -9.69 6.61
CA GLU A 160 3.88 -8.92 7.83
C GLU A 160 4.04 -7.42 7.48
N TYR A 161 4.86 -7.11 6.49
CA TYR A 161 5.07 -5.75 6.00
C TYR A 161 3.81 -5.11 5.42
N ILE A 162 2.99 -5.86 4.68
CA ILE A 162 1.69 -5.37 4.20
C ILE A 162 0.74 -5.10 5.38
N THR A 163 0.74 -5.97 6.38
CA THR A 163 -0.11 -5.84 7.57
C THR A 163 0.29 -4.61 8.38
N ASP A 164 1.58 -4.43 8.65
CA ASP A 164 2.10 -3.24 9.35
C ASP A 164 1.89 -1.96 8.56
N SER A 165 2.06 -2.01 7.24
CA SER A 165 1.71 -0.89 6.37
C SER A 165 0.24 -0.51 6.52
N LYS A 166 -0.68 -1.49 6.53
CA LYS A 166 -2.12 -1.22 6.75
C LYS A 166 -2.39 -0.66 8.15
N ARG A 167 -1.68 -1.11 9.19
CA ARG A 167 -1.79 -0.57 10.55
C ARG A 167 -1.38 0.89 10.57
N LEU A 168 -0.16 1.21 10.09
CA LEU A 168 0.37 2.57 10.00
C LEU A 168 -0.56 3.50 9.21
N LEU A 169 -1.04 3.09 8.03
CA LEU A 169 -1.98 3.88 7.23
C LEU A 169 -3.29 4.17 7.96
N THR A 170 -3.75 3.22 8.78
CA THR A 170 -5.01 3.34 9.51
C THR A 170 -4.85 4.25 10.72
N VAL A 171 -3.79 4.07 11.50
CA VAL A 171 -3.43 4.95 12.64
C VAL A 171 -3.17 6.37 12.15
N ARG A 172 -2.42 6.54 11.06
CA ARG A 172 -2.14 7.83 10.42
C ARG A 172 -3.41 8.63 10.11
N ARG A 173 -4.46 7.97 9.63
CA ARG A 173 -5.73 8.60 9.24
C ARG A 173 -6.67 8.84 10.42
N ASN A 174 -6.56 8.02 11.47
CA ASN A 174 -7.51 7.99 12.58
C ASN A 174 -6.89 8.37 13.93
N ASN A 175 -5.70 8.98 13.94
CA ASN A 175 -4.93 9.29 15.14
C ASN A 175 -5.77 9.90 16.28
N VAL A 176 -6.49 11.00 16.00
CA VAL A 176 -7.35 11.67 16.98
C VAL A 176 -8.55 10.80 17.39
N LEU A 177 -9.15 10.05 16.47
CA LEU A 177 -10.26 9.14 16.78
C LEU A 177 -9.79 8.01 17.70
N PHE A 178 -8.65 7.39 17.40
CA PHE A 178 -8.06 6.32 18.18
C PHE A 178 -7.63 6.80 19.56
N LYS A 179 -7.13 8.04 19.67
CA LYS A 179 -6.90 8.69 20.97
C LYS A 179 -8.16 8.71 21.82
N HIS A 180 -9.31 9.07 21.23
CA HIS A 180 -10.59 9.08 21.94
C HIS A 180 -11.01 7.67 22.35
N LEU A 181 -10.91 6.68 21.45
CA LEU A 181 -11.22 5.28 21.77
C LEU A 181 -10.36 4.77 22.94
N ARG A 182 -9.05 5.04 22.93
CA ARG A 182 -8.14 4.66 24.01
C ARG A 182 -8.54 5.28 25.35
N ARG A 183 -9.00 6.54 25.35
CA ARG A 183 -9.51 7.21 26.56
C ARG A 183 -10.78 6.55 27.13
N PHE A 184 -11.56 5.86 26.30
CA PHE A 184 -12.73 5.09 26.73
C PHE A 184 -12.41 3.62 27.07
N GLY A 185 -11.12 3.23 27.06
CA GLY A 185 -10.67 1.89 27.47
C GLY A 185 -10.46 0.92 26.32
N THR A 186 -10.65 1.32 25.06
CA THR A 186 -10.32 0.47 23.91
C THR A 186 -8.81 0.28 23.81
N THR A 187 -8.35 -0.97 23.81
CA THR A 187 -6.93 -1.33 23.62
C THR A 187 -6.62 -1.72 22.18
N THR A 188 -7.56 -2.37 21.50
CA THR A 188 -7.34 -2.92 20.16
C THR A 188 -8.47 -2.51 19.22
N VAL A 189 -8.12 -2.16 17.98
CA VAL A 189 -9.08 -1.86 16.91
C VAL A 189 -8.87 -2.84 15.77
N GLU A 190 -9.94 -3.54 15.37
CA GLU A 190 -9.90 -4.42 14.20
C GLU A 190 -10.31 -3.66 12.94
N ARG A 191 -9.45 -3.75 11.91
CA ARG A 191 -9.74 -3.31 10.55
C ARG A 191 -10.16 -4.51 9.69
N LYS A 192 -10.89 -4.25 8.61
CA LYS A 192 -11.22 -5.25 7.56
C LYS A 192 -10.09 -6.25 7.30
N HIS A 193 -10.48 -7.51 7.13
CA HIS A 193 -9.59 -8.66 6.93
C HIS A 193 -8.72 -9.00 8.16
N GLY A 194 -9.23 -8.79 9.38
CA GLY A 194 -8.58 -9.24 10.62
C GLY A 194 -7.27 -8.52 10.96
N VAL A 195 -7.07 -7.30 10.46
CA VAL A 195 -5.87 -6.52 10.82
C VAL A 195 -6.13 -5.82 12.15
N GLU A 196 -5.57 -6.38 13.22
CA GLU A 196 -5.63 -5.82 14.56
C GLU A 196 -4.60 -4.71 14.77
N ILE A 197 -5.01 -3.64 15.44
CA ILE A 197 -4.18 -2.48 15.77
C ILE A 197 -4.23 -2.28 17.29
N ASP A 198 -3.12 -2.54 17.96
CA ASP A 198 -2.98 -2.30 19.39
C ASP A 198 -2.67 -0.83 19.67
N LEU A 199 -3.68 -0.08 20.11
CA LEU A 199 -3.59 1.36 20.36
C LEU A 199 -2.50 1.79 21.35
N PRO A 200 -2.07 0.97 22.34
CA PRO A 200 -0.93 1.30 23.19
C PRO A 200 0.41 1.42 22.45
N ASP A 201 0.57 0.76 21.30
CA ASP A 201 1.83 0.73 20.56
C ASP A 201 2.07 2.00 19.72
N TYR A 202 1.07 2.88 19.67
CA TYR A 202 1.07 4.07 18.83
C TYR A 202 0.98 5.35 19.66
N GLU A 203 1.71 6.38 19.23
CA GLU A 203 1.49 7.74 19.72
C GLU A 203 0.20 8.30 19.10
N LEU A 204 -0.74 8.70 19.94
CA LEU A 204 -2.09 9.12 19.53
C LEU A 204 -2.40 10.57 19.90
N ASP A 205 -1.54 11.23 20.69
CA ASP A 205 -1.69 12.62 21.09
C ASP A 205 -0.89 13.56 20.18
N MET A 206 -1.27 13.59 18.90
CA MET A 206 -0.65 14.46 17.90
C MET A 206 -1.69 15.26 17.14
N TYR A 207 -1.26 16.37 16.56
CA TYR A 207 -2.10 17.07 15.57
C TYR A 207 -2.24 16.22 14.30
N PRO A 208 -3.36 16.29 13.56
CA PRO A 208 -3.53 15.51 12.33
C PRO A 208 -2.44 15.72 11.27
N SER A 209 -1.88 16.94 11.17
CA SER A 209 -0.74 17.24 10.29
C SER A 209 0.55 16.57 10.73
N GLU A 210 0.79 16.48 12.04
CA GLU A 210 1.95 15.85 12.65
C GLU A 210 1.87 14.33 12.51
N ALA A 211 0.72 13.73 12.84
CA ALA A 211 0.47 12.30 12.61
C ALA A 211 0.65 11.92 11.13
N LYS A 212 0.23 12.78 10.19
CA LYS A 212 0.45 12.56 8.76
C LYS A 212 1.93 12.48 8.36
N GLN A 213 2.81 13.20 9.06
CA GLN A 213 4.25 13.21 8.80
C GLN A 213 4.93 12.04 9.50
N ILE A 214 4.74 11.90 10.82
CA ILE A 214 5.39 10.85 11.62
C ILE A 214 5.08 9.46 11.07
N TYR A 215 3.80 9.14 10.85
CA TYR A 215 3.43 7.83 10.31
C TYR A 215 3.73 7.67 8.82
N ALA A 216 4.02 8.75 8.08
CA ALA A 216 4.57 8.62 6.73
C ALA A 216 6.05 8.26 6.78
N THR A 217 6.82 8.82 7.72
CA THR A 217 8.22 8.48 7.96
C THR A 217 8.37 7.04 8.48
N GLU A 218 7.53 6.61 9.43
CA GLU A 218 7.53 5.21 9.88
C GLU A 218 7.16 4.25 8.75
N HIS A 219 6.22 4.64 7.88
CA HIS A 219 5.88 3.85 6.70
C HIS A 219 7.03 3.79 5.69
N GLU A 220 7.77 4.88 5.48
CA GLU A 220 9.01 4.86 4.69
C GLU A 220 10.03 3.89 5.28
N HIS A 221 10.32 3.97 6.58
CA HIS A 221 11.25 3.05 7.22
C HIS A 221 10.80 1.59 7.11
N LEU A 222 9.51 1.30 7.30
CA LEU A 222 8.96 -0.04 7.13
C LEU A 222 9.28 -0.62 5.75
N TRP A 223 9.08 0.16 4.68
CA TRP A 223 9.35 -0.29 3.32
C TRP A 223 10.83 -0.34 2.98
N ILE A 224 11.67 0.53 3.57
CA ILE A 224 13.13 0.38 3.45
C ILE A 224 13.58 -0.93 4.09
N THR A 225 13.14 -1.22 5.32
CA THR A 225 13.44 -2.48 6.02
C THR A 225 12.97 -3.69 5.22
N PHE A 226 11.76 -3.65 4.66
CA PHE A 226 11.27 -4.70 3.75
C PHE A 226 12.26 -4.97 2.62
N VAL A 227 12.73 -3.92 1.93
CA VAL A 227 13.62 -4.09 0.79
C VAL A 227 15.00 -4.59 1.24
N GLU A 228 15.52 -4.09 2.36
CA GLU A 228 16.78 -4.58 2.93
C GLU A 228 16.70 -6.06 3.29
N ASP A 229 15.65 -6.48 3.99
CA ASP A 229 15.43 -7.88 4.30
C ASP A 229 15.26 -8.73 3.03
N ALA A 230 14.57 -8.21 2.01
CA ALA A 230 14.32 -8.93 0.78
C ALA A 230 15.61 -9.19 -0.02
N VAL A 231 16.55 -8.25 -0.04
CA VAL A 231 17.86 -8.47 -0.70
C VAL A 231 18.73 -9.45 0.08
N GLU A 232 18.63 -9.47 1.41
CA GLU A 232 19.32 -10.47 2.25
C GLU A 232 18.75 -11.88 1.99
N ARG A 233 17.41 -12.02 1.98
CA ARG A 233 16.74 -13.31 1.71
C ARG A 233 16.97 -13.82 0.29
N ALA A 234 17.14 -12.92 -0.67
CA ALA A 234 17.46 -13.25 -2.05
C ALA A 234 18.95 -13.59 -2.28
N GLU A 235 19.77 -13.63 -1.22
CA GLU A 235 21.22 -13.85 -1.29
C GLU A 235 21.95 -12.79 -2.13
N LYS A 236 21.45 -11.54 -2.09
CA LYS A 236 21.98 -10.36 -2.79
C LYS A 236 22.30 -9.19 -1.83
N PRO A 237 22.99 -9.42 -0.70
CA PRO A 237 23.26 -8.38 0.29
C PRO A 237 24.04 -7.18 -0.27
N GLU A 238 24.79 -7.37 -1.36
CA GLU A 238 25.52 -6.29 -2.04
C GLU A 238 24.60 -5.16 -2.54
N LEU A 239 23.32 -5.43 -2.78
CA LEU A 239 22.35 -4.42 -3.19
C LEU A 239 22.00 -3.45 -2.06
N ARG A 240 22.21 -3.83 -0.80
CA ARG A 240 21.92 -3.01 0.38
C ARG A 240 22.76 -1.74 0.41
N ASP A 241 24.03 -1.86 0.06
CA ASP A 241 25.00 -0.76 0.10
C ASP A 241 25.29 -0.18 -1.28
N ALA A 242 24.74 -0.76 -2.35
CA ALA A 242 24.87 -0.25 -3.71
C ALA A 242 24.32 1.19 -3.78
N PRO A 243 25.06 2.15 -4.35
CA PRO A 243 24.55 3.50 -4.56
C PRO A 243 23.29 3.48 -5.43
N GLY A 244 22.23 4.14 -5.00
CA GLY A 244 20.97 4.18 -5.72
C GLY A 244 21.06 4.95 -7.05
N LEU A 245 20.19 4.61 -8.00
CA LEU A 245 19.98 5.39 -9.23
C LEU A 245 19.23 6.67 -8.90
N SER A 246 19.65 7.78 -9.47
CA SER A 246 18.84 9.00 -9.53
C SER A 246 17.57 8.77 -10.37
N LYS A 247 16.59 9.68 -10.25
CA LYS A 247 15.36 9.66 -11.07
C LYS A 247 15.68 9.57 -12.57
N ALA A 248 16.60 10.41 -13.04
CA ALA A 248 17.02 10.45 -14.44
C ALA A 248 17.71 9.14 -14.86
N ALA A 249 18.64 8.62 -14.05
CA ALA A 249 19.33 7.37 -14.36
C ALA A 249 18.39 6.17 -14.38
N PHE A 250 17.37 6.16 -13.51
CA PHE A 250 16.32 5.14 -13.54
C PHE A 250 15.45 5.27 -14.79
N ALA A 251 15.05 6.49 -15.18
CA ALA A 251 14.30 6.72 -16.41
C ALA A 251 15.11 6.28 -17.65
N ASP A 252 16.40 6.59 -17.72
CA ASP A 252 17.28 6.14 -18.80
C ASP A 252 17.37 4.61 -18.86
N ALA A 253 17.56 3.95 -17.71
CA ALA A 253 17.59 2.49 -17.63
C ALA A 253 16.26 1.81 -18.03
N ILE A 254 15.15 2.54 -18.03
CA ILE A 254 13.86 2.09 -18.57
C ILE A 254 13.80 2.29 -20.09
N ARG A 255 14.30 3.43 -20.60
CA ARG A 255 14.34 3.71 -22.05
C ARG A 255 15.19 2.67 -22.80
N ASP A 256 16.28 2.23 -22.18
CA ASP A 256 17.20 1.23 -22.73
C ASP A 256 16.66 -0.21 -22.76
N LEU A 257 15.48 -0.46 -22.17
CA LEU A 257 14.80 -1.76 -22.27
C LEU A 257 14.11 -1.98 -23.62
N ARG A 258 14.01 -0.94 -24.46
CA ARG A 258 13.25 -0.95 -25.72
C ARG A 258 14.05 -1.51 -26.89
#